data_AF-A0A7X7VNB4-F1
#
_entry.id   AF-A0A7X7VNB4-F1
#
_cell.length_a   1.000
_cell.length_b   1.000
_cell.length_c   1.000
_cell.angle_alpha   90.00
_cell.angle_beta   90.00
_cell.angle_gamma   90.00
#
_symmetry.space_group_name_H-M   'P 1'
#
loop_
_entity.id
_entity.type
_entity.pdbx_description
1 polymer ?
#
loop_
_entity_poly.entity_id
_entity_poly.type
_entity_poly.pdbx_seq_one_letter_code
_entity_poly.pdbx_strand_id
1 'polypeptide(L)'
;MSATGPDTHDLDGIVDSDADLDSDEDRVTPADAMASGQAPAPATVDVAMDAGSVEGGSADSDADSNADLDDNAHAGVGMDAHPDADADMNADASADDEATGPDAQPSNFVAPIRQWISLPKGSCDVRVGTGIADSIGEILRGPSAGRRVCALFVEQDVDAALLELVQRQLCDAGFNVQTVTLHEAVQRTPEAVVSFFHELARLHVTIDDLVCAVGHVNLLSLAASACNSWCSGVSLTCIPLDSASALEGVISPRGLDIDGKSELIDVRGCAKHLFVDLSIINCDPQVESSRLMRALAARIAMADAEKSYSALWDRAQELASGDTHAIADQLVETLRSSGRLATSTSIGLRQALGFGGTFVRALQALLPDDVPESTLVAEALRFTTRLSCGKGELSVEDVLMSDELLERLDLPQLTCHVDPDLMIRALKEDRFLRSSRFLLGLPRSLGRVRLSTIDDELLAEHVCAWCASRDQK
;
A
#
# COMPACT_ATOMS: atom_id res chain seq x y z
N MET A 1 83.43 22.41 9.16
CA MET A 1 82.94 22.43 7.77
C MET A 1 81.44 22.63 7.86
N SER A 2 80.99 23.80 8.29
CA SER A 2 80.72 25.02 7.48
C SER A 2 79.39 24.85 6.73
N ALA A 3 78.28 25.33 7.33
CA ALA A 3 77.68 26.68 7.16
C ALA A 3 76.73 26.65 5.93
N THR A 4 75.47 27.12 5.94
CA THR A 4 74.87 28.35 6.48
C THR A 4 73.33 28.23 6.41
N GLY A 5 72.59 28.72 7.41
CA GLY A 5 71.29 29.38 7.19
C GLY A 5 71.52 30.91 7.18
N PRO A 6 70.54 31.77 7.51
CA PRO A 6 69.06 31.73 7.35
C PRO A 6 68.54 33.07 6.78
N ASP A 7 67.23 33.30 6.75
CA ASP A 7 66.68 34.67 6.83
C ASP A 7 65.36 34.68 7.63
N THR A 8 65.40 35.42 8.74
CA THR A 8 64.30 35.87 9.57
C THR A 8 64.40 37.38 9.65
N HIS A 9 63.29 38.10 9.55
CA HIS A 9 63.21 39.46 10.06
C HIS A 9 62.01 39.59 11.00
N ASP A 10 62.36 39.79 12.27
CA ASP A 10 61.57 40.26 13.40
C ASP A 10 61.34 41.78 13.35
N LEU A 11 60.56 42.22 14.35
CA LEU A 11 60.53 43.53 15.05
C LEU A 11 59.35 44.43 14.63
N ASP A 12 58.55 45.06 15.51
CA ASP A 12 58.72 45.44 16.92
C ASP A 12 57.34 45.66 17.59
N GLY A 13 57.28 45.51 18.92
CA GLY A 13 56.21 46.07 19.77
C GLY A 13 56.56 47.47 20.28
N ILE A 14 55.62 48.12 21.01
CA ILE A 14 55.85 49.03 22.17
C ILE A 14 54.59 49.89 22.51
N VAL A 15 54.10 49.70 23.75
CA VAL A 15 53.70 50.68 24.81
C VAL A 15 52.31 51.38 24.87
N ASP A 16 51.75 51.25 26.08
CA ASP A 16 50.77 52.02 26.89
C ASP A 16 50.33 53.42 26.45
N SER A 17 49.05 53.76 26.69
CA SER A 17 48.63 54.68 27.78
C SER A 17 47.14 55.07 27.71
N ASP A 18 46.60 55.37 28.88
CA ASP A 18 45.25 55.79 29.26
C ASP A 18 44.62 56.92 28.42
N ALA A 19 43.28 56.90 28.27
CA ALA A 19 42.37 57.95 28.74
C ALA A 19 40.90 57.70 28.32
N ASP A 20 40.02 57.99 29.27
CA ASP A 20 38.56 57.94 29.26
C ASP A 20 37.88 58.60 28.05
N LEU A 21 36.65 58.16 27.72
CA LEU A 21 35.43 58.99 27.73
C LEU A 21 34.18 58.17 27.37
N ASP A 22 33.14 58.41 28.17
CA ASP A 22 31.77 57.90 28.14
C ASP A 22 31.09 57.88 26.75
N SER A 23 30.27 56.86 26.51
CA SER A 23 28.82 57.06 26.31
C SER A 23 28.07 55.74 26.16
N ASP A 24 27.01 55.63 26.95
CA ASP A 24 25.98 54.60 27.04
C ASP A 24 25.42 54.09 25.70
N GLU A 25 25.13 52.79 25.62
CA GLU A 25 23.75 52.25 25.69
C GLU A 25 23.72 50.73 25.45
N ASP A 26 23.45 50.01 26.54
CA ASP A 26 22.69 48.77 26.70
C ASP A 26 22.77 47.66 25.64
N ARG A 27 23.62 46.67 25.93
CA ARG A 27 23.32 45.27 25.62
C ARG A 27 23.95 44.31 26.63
N VAL A 28 23.16 43.32 27.02
CA VAL A 28 23.50 41.99 27.59
C VAL A 28 23.38 41.82 29.11
N THR A 29 22.40 40.96 29.45
CA THR A 29 22.21 39.97 30.56
C THR A 29 22.88 40.17 31.93
N PRO A 30 22.30 39.57 32.98
CA PRO A 30 23.04 38.44 33.55
C PRO A 30 22.18 37.31 34.14
N ALA A 31 22.87 36.18 34.30
CA ALA A 31 22.44 35.01 35.02
C ALA A 31 22.19 35.24 36.53
N ASP A 32 21.51 34.24 37.09
CA ASP A 32 21.42 33.86 38.51
C ASP A 32 20.56 34.68 39.47
N ALA A 33 19.36 34.16 39.74
CA ALA A 33 18.74 34.23 41.05
C ALA A 33 18.02 32.90 41.36
N MET A 34 18.60 32.13 42.27
CA MET A 34 17.91 31.06 42.98
C MET A 34 16.76 31.60 43.84
N ALA A 35 15.76 30.73 44.02
CA ALA A 35 14.74 30.71 45.06
C ALA A 35 13.52 31.64 44.88
N SER A 36 12.43 31.08 44.36
CA SER A 36 11.11 30.94 45.04
C SER A 36 9.99 30.66 44.03
N GLY A 37 9.02 29.84 44.42
CA GLY A 37 7.67 29.87 43.82
C GLY A 37 7.22 28.61 43.08
N GLN A 38 6.43 27.80 43.78
CA GLN A 38 5.29 26.99 43.32
C GLN A 38 5.20 26.58 41.82
N ALA A 39 5.26 25.27 41.56
CA ALA A 39 4.73 24.66 40.35
C ALA A 39 3.19 24.74 40.31
N PRO A 40 2.54 25.00 39.16
CA PRO A 40 1.10 24.86 39.02
C PRO A 40 0.73 23.39 38.80
N ALA A 41 -0.27 22.91 39.55
CA ALA A 41 -0.86 21.58 39.42
C ALA A 41 -1.62 21.41 38.09
N PRO A 42 -1.75 20.18 37.56
CA PRO A 42 -2.51 19.93 36.34
C PRO A 42 -4.02 20.02 36.60
N ALA A 43 -4.72 20.67 35.67
CA ALA A 43 -6.18 20.79 35.69
C ALA A 43 -6.84 19.43 35.46
N THR A 44 -7.58 18.96 36.47
CA THR A 44 -8.57 17.87 36.38
C THR A 44 -9.80 18.36 35.64
N VAL A 45 -10.21 17.64 34.60
CA VAL A 45 -11.52 17.81 33.94
C VAL A 45 -12.48 16.81 34.57
N ASP A 46 -13.45 17.34 35.32
CA ASP A 46 -14.58 16.59 35.87
C ASP A 46 -15.55 16.18 34.74
N VAL A 47 -15.83 14.87 34.64
CA VAL A 47 -16.99 14.35 33.90
C VAL A 47 -18.00 13.86 34.93
N ALA A 48 -19.09 14.60 35.06
CA ALA A 48 -20.23 14.22 35.89
C ALA A 48 -20.93 12.99 35.28
N MET A 49 -20.97 11.90 36.05
CA MET A 49 -21.88 10.78 35.84
C MET A 49 -23.21 11.10 36.52
N ASP A 50 -24.29 11.12 35.75
CA ASP A 50 -25.66 11.12 36.29
C ASP A 50 -26.18 9.67 36.30
N ALA A 51 -26.64 9.24 37.46
CA ALA A 51 -27.12 7.90 37.75
C ALA A 51 -28.63 7.95 37.98
N GLY A 52 -29.39 7.32 37.09
CA GLY A 52 -30.82 7.09 37.24
C GLY A 52 -31.12 5.59 37.16
N SER A 53 -31.34 4.98 38.32
CA SER A 53 -31.77 3.59 38.51
C SER A 53 -33.25 3.39 38.16
N VAL A 54 -33.62 2.26 37.54
CA VAL A 54 -34.91 1.59 37.78
C VAL A 54 -34.74 0.07 37.65
N GLU A 55 -35.24 -0.64 38.66
CA GLU A 55 -35.32 -2.09 38.85
C GLU A 55 -36.30 -2.78 37.90
N GLY A 56 -36.15 -4.10 37.73
CA GLY A 56 -37.23 -4.98 37.25
C GLY A 56 -36.73 -6.29 36.66
N GLY A 57 -36.71 -7.35 37.47
CA GLY A 57 -36.36 -8.70 37.01
C GLY A 57 -37.54 -9.47 36.42
N SER A 58 -37.25 -10.56 35.70
CA SER A 58 -37.96 -11.84 35.75
C SER A 58 -37.26 -12.87 34.86
N ALA A 59 -37.43 -14.13 35.24
CA ALA A 59 -36.82 -15.34 34.73
C ALA A 59 -37.40 -15.83 33.38
N ASP A 60 -36.90 -17.02 32.98
CA ASP A 60 -37.41 -17.97 31.99
C ASP A 60 -37.07 -17.65 30.52
N SER A 61 -36.86 -18.58 29.59
CA SER A 61 -36.53 -20.02 29.52
C SER A 61 -36.48 -20.33 28.01
N ASP A 62 -35.72 -21.36 27.61
CA ASP A 62 -35.97 -22.25 26.46
C ASP A 62 -35.96 -21.75 24.99
N ALA A 63 -35.06 -22.40 24.24
CA ALA A 63 -35.28 -23.21 23.02
C ALA A 63 -35.78 -22.61 21.68
N ASP A 64 -35.03 -23.01 20.64
CA ASP A 64 -35.44 -23.43 19.29
C ASP A 64 -36.27 -22.49 18.38
N SER A 65 -35.75 -22.24 17.17
CA SER A 65 -36.16 -22.93 15.93
C SER A 65 -36.03 -22.07 14.66
N ASN A 66 -35.70 -22.76 13.57
CA ASN A 66 -35.81 -22.34 12.16
C ASN A 66 -37.22 -21.85 11.80
N ALA A 67 -37.33 -20.94 10.82
CA ALA A 67 -37.98 -21.23 9.54
C ALA A 67 -38.20 -19.97 8.68
N ASP A 68 -38.18 -20.25 7.38
CA ASP A 68 -38.52 -19.47 6.19
C ASP A 68 -39.69 -18.49 6.32
N LEU A 69 -39.62 -17.39 5.57
CA LEU A 69 -40.79 -16.62 5.18
C LEU A 69 -40.74 -16.24 3.69
N ASP A 70 -41.75 -16.77 3.01
CA ASP A 70 -42.15 -16.55 1.64
C ASP A 70 -42.60 -15.12 1.32
N ASP A 71 -42.51 -14.87 0.02
CA ASP A 71 -43.11 -13.83 -0.81
C ASP A 71 -44.55 -13.43 -0.44
N ASN A 72 -44.84 -12.14 -0.61
CA ASN A 72 -46.20 -11.69 -0.85
C ASN A 72 -46.27 -10.66 -1.98
N ALA A 73 -47.24 -10.91 -2.85
CA ALA A 73 -47.54 -10.23 -4.09
C ALA A 73 -48.09 -8.80 -3.92
N HIS A 74 -47.98 -7.98 -4.97
CA HIS A 74 -49.13 -7.17 -5.39
C HIS A 74 -49.12 -6.79 -6.87
N ALA A 75 -50.34 -6.64 -7.37
CA ALA A 75 -50.80 -6.68 -8.75
C ALA A 75 -50.63 -5.36 -9.52
N GLY A 76 -50.53 -5.49 -10.85
CA GLY A 76 -50.35 -4.41 -11.81
C GLY A 76 -51.61 -3.67 -12.25
N VAL A 77 -51.41 -2.72 -13.19
CA VAL A 77 -52.25 -2.13 -14.26
C VAL A 77 -51.30 -1.11 -14.94
N GLY A 78 -51.17 -0.90 -16.26
CA GLY A 78 -51.95 -1.29 -17.42
C GLY A 78 -51.27 -0.84 -18.73
N MET A 79 -51.95 -1.20 -19.82
CA MET A 79 -51.68 -1.06 -21.25
C MET A 79 -51.16 0.32 -21.73
N ASP A 80 -50.26 0.32 -22.71
CA ASP A 80 -50.53 0.86 -24.07
C ASP A 80 -49.34 0.58 -25.01
N ALA A 81 -49.61 -0.14 -26.10
CA ALA A 81 -48.67 -0.43 -27.18
C ALA A 81 -49.41 -0.37 -28.52
N HIS A 82 -48.85 0.36 -29.48
CA HIS A 82 -49.01 0.14 -30.92
C HIS A 82 -47.92 0.90 -31.70
N PRO A 83 -47.64 0.55 -32.97
CA PRO A 83 -46.38 -0.08 -33.38
C PRO A 83 -45.66 0.69 -34.52
N ASP A 84 -44.79 -0.02 -35.25
CA ASP A 84 -44.16 0.27 -36.56
C ASP A 84 -42.63 0.38 -36.41
N ALA A 85 -41.86 -0.64 -36.81
CA ALA A 85 -41.56 -1.09 -38.17
C ALA A 85 -40.80 -0.03 -38.96
N ASP A 86 -39.47 -0.17 -39.02
CA ASP A 86 -38.67 0.12 -40.21
C ASP A 86 -37.34 -0.63 -40.09
N ALA A 87 -37.24 -1.69 -40.91
CA ALA A 87 -36.01 -2.41 -41.17
C ALA A 87 -35.36 -1.76 -42.38
N ASP A 88 -34.29 -1.00 -42.16
CA ASP A 88 -33.47 -0.47 -43.24
C ASP A 88 -32.18 -1.29 -43.35
N MET A 89 -32.05 -1.90 -44.53
CA MET A 89 -30.85 -2.58 -44.98
C MET A 89 -29.78 -1.54 -45.30
N ASN A 90 -28.56 -1.73 -44.79
CA ASN A 90 -27.38 -1.38 -45.58
C ASN A 90 -26.21 -2.28 -45.23
N ALA A 91 -25.79 -3.01 -46.26
CA ALA A 91 -24.55 -3.74 -46.35
C ALA A 91 -23.44 -2.76 -46.78
N ASP A 92 -22.32 -2.76 -46.06
CA ASP A 92 -21.00 -2.89 -46.68
C ASP A 92 -19.96 -3.13 -45.57
N ALA A 93 -19.57 -4.39 -45.41
CA ALA A 93 -18.41 -4.77 -44.60
C ALA A 93 -17.47 -5.49 -45.55
N SER A 94 -16.49 -4.75 -46.06
CA SER A 94 -15.31 -5.31 -46.71
C SER A 94 -14.53 -6.11 -45.66
N ALA A 95 -14.56 -7.42 -45.80
CA ALA A 95 -13.74 -8.35 -45.06
C ALA A 95 -12.28 -8.17 -45.51
N ASP A 96 -11.46 -7.62 -44.61
CA ASP A 96 -10.01 -7.74 -44.72
C ASP A 96 -9.57 -9.03 -44.01
N ASP A 97 -8.81 -9.83 -44.76
CA ASP A 97 -8.21 -11.13 -44.48
C ASP A 97 -7.69 -11.31 -43.03
N GLU A 98 -8.35 -12.17 -42.25
CA GLU A 98 -7.72 -12.85 -41.12
C GLU A 98 -6.83 -13.98 -41.65
N ALA A 99 -5.54 -13.70 -41.77
CA ALA A 99 -4.52 -14.73 -41.97
C ALA A 99 -4.32 -15.52 -40.67
N THR A 100 -5.10 -16.58 -40.45
CA THR A 100 -4.84 -17.59 -39.40
C THR A 100 -3.70 -18.51 -39.83
N GLY A 101 -2.47 -18.18 -39.44
CA GLY A 101 -1.30 -19.07 -39.48
C GLY A 101 -1.14 -19.86 -38.17
N PRO A 102 -0.61 -21.10 -38.20
CA PRO A 102 -0.52 -21.98 -37.02
C PRO A 102 0.74 -21.70 -36.16
N ASP A 103 1.05 -20.43 -35.91
CA ASP A 103 2.14 -19.96 -35.02
C ASP A 103 1.95 -18.47 -34.64
N ALA A 104 0.70 -18.03 -34.43
CA ALA A 104 0.45 -16.72 -33.84
C ALA A 104 0.80 -16.79 -32.35
N GLN A 105 1.97 -16.26 -31.98
CA GLN A 105 2.28 -15.98 -30.58
C GLN A 105 1.10 -15.17 -29.99
N PRO A 106 0.59 -15.51 -28.80
CA PRO A 106 -0.48 -14.73 -28.19
C PRO A 106 -0.02 -13.27 -28.11
N SER A 107 -0.87 -12.36 -28.58
CA SER A 107 -0.53 -10.94 -28.55
C SER A 107 -0.39 -10.48 -27.10
N ASN A 108 0.74 -9.91 -26.72
CA ASN A 108 0.91 -9.25 -25.41
C ASN A 108 0.05 -7.97 -25.27
N PHE A 109 -0.76 -7.65 -26.28
CA PHE A 109 -1.72 -6.57 -26.22
C PHE A 109 -2.93 -7.00 -25.39
N VAL A 110 -3.16 -6.28 -24.30
CA VAL A 110 -4.35 -6.42 -23.46
C VAL A 110 -5.21 -5.18 -23.63
N ALA A 111 -6.46 -5.37 -24.04
CA ALA A 111 -7.42 -4.28 -24.17
C ALA A 111 -7.63 -3.55 -22.83
N PRO A 112 -7.81 -2.22 -22.82
CA PRO A 112 -8.00 -1.47 -21.57
C PRO A 112 -9.19 -1.97 -20.74
N ILE A 113 -8.89 -2.50 -19.55
CA ILE A 113 -9.87 -2.85 -18.52
C ILE A 113 -10.07 -1.63 -17.63
N ARG A 114 -11.32 -1.21 -17.46
CA ARG A 114 -11.70 -0.15 -16.54
C ARG A 114 -12.45 -0.71 -15.35
N GLN A 115 -12.03 -0.35 -14.14
CA GLN A 115 -12.71 -0.75 -12.91
C GLN A 115 -12.71 0.38 -11.89
N TRP A 116 -13.89 0.66 -11.32
CA TRP A 116 -13.99 1.49 -10.12
C TRP A 116 -13.72 0.65 -8.87
N ILE A 117 -12.78 1.09 -8.05
CA ILE A 117 -12.42 0.46 -6.77
C ILE A 117 -12.82 1.38 -5.63
N SER A 118 -13.49 0.83 -4.62
CA SER A 118 -13.91 1.61 -3.45
C SER A 118 -12.72 1.92 -2.54
N LEU A 119 -12.66 3.14 -2.04
CA LEU A 119 -11.68 3.63 -1.07
C LEU A 119 -12.41 4.16 0.17
N PRO A 120 -11.76 4.24 1.35
CA PRO A 120 -12.40 4.76 2.56
C PRO A 120 -12.99 6.17 2.39
N LYS A 121 -12.42 6.96 1.48
CA LYS A 121 -12.90 8.29 1.09
C LYS A 121 -13.10 8.40 -0.43
N GLY A 122 -14.09 7.66 -0.94
CA GLY A 122 -14.53 7.75 -2.33
C GLY A 122 -14.17 6.50 -3.15
N SER A 123 -13.69 6.70 -4.36
CA SER A 123 -13.29 5.63 -5.27
C SER A 123 -12.08 6.02 -6.11
N CYS A 124 -11.40 5.00 -6.64
CA CYS A 124 -10.34 5.10 -7.62
C CYS A 124 -10.83 4.55 -8.97
N ASP A 125 -10.66 5.31 -10.07
CA ASP A 125 -10.81 4.80 -11.44
C ASP A 125 -9.49 4.10 -11.82
N VAL A 126 -9.53 2.77 -11.83
CA VAL A 126 -8.40 1.92 -12.19
C VAL A 126 -8.49 1.57 -13.67
N ARG A 127 -7.40 1.76 -14.39
CA ARG A 127 -7.21 1.35 -15.80
C ARG A 127 -6.04 0.39 -15.88
N VAL A 128 -6.26 -0.79 -16.45
CA VAL A 128 -5.22 -1.82 -16.64
C VAL A 128 -5.24 -2.25 -18.10
N GLY A 129 -4.08 -2.36 -18.75
CA GLY A 129 -3.99 -2.84 -20.13
C GLY A 129 -2.69 -2.40 -20.80
N THR A 130 -2.57 -2.60 -22.10
CA THR A 130 -1.39 -2.19 -22.88
C THR A 130 -1.62 -0.80 -23.49
N GLY A 131 -0.66 0.12 -23.31
CA GLY A 131 -0.75 1.48 -23.87
C GLY A 131 -1.72 2.40 -23.11
N ILE A 132 -1.98 2.12 -21.83
CA ILE A 132 -2.84 2.96 -20.98
C ILE A 132 -2.28 4.38 -20.86
N ALA A 133 -0.95 4.54 -20.83
CA ALA A 133 -0.30 5.84 -20.70
C ALA A 133 -0.71 6.82 -21.81
N ASP A 134 -1.01 6.33 -23.02
CA ASP A 134 -1.45 7.14 -24.15
C ASP A 134 -2.84 7.76 -23.97
N SER A 135 -3.63 7.26 -23.02
CA SER A 135 -5.00 7.71 -22.75
C SER A 135 -5.13 8.61 -21.51
N ILE A 136 -4.02 8.84 -20.77
CA ILE A 136 -4.03 9.61 -19.52
C ILE A 136 -4.61 11.01 -19.75
N GLY A 137 -4.20 11.68 -20.83
CA GLY A 137 -4.60 13.05 -21.10
C GLY A 137 -6.09 13.19 -21.38
N GLU A 138 -6.66 12.23 -22.11
CA GLU A 138 -8.10 12.18 -22.38
C GLU A 138 -8.89 11.95 -21.09
N ILE A 139 -8.44 11.01 -20.24
CA ILE A 139 -9.14 10.61 -19.02
C ILE A 139 -9.11 11.71 -17.95
N LEU A 140 -7.99 12.41 -17.82
CA LEU A 140 -7.81 13.48 -16.82
C LEU A 140 -8.31 14.85 -17.30
N ARG A 141 -8.74 14.96 -18.56
CA ARG A 141 -9.24 16.21 -19.12
C ARG A 141 -10.43 16.71 -18.30
N GLY A 142 -10.27 17.87 -17.70
CA GLY A 142 -11.32 18.50 -16.90
C GLY A 142 -11.90 19.76 -17.55
N PRO A 143 -13.05 20.25 -17.04
CA PRO A 143 -13.75 21.42 -17.60
C PRO A 143 -12.98 22.74 -17.47
N SER A 144 -11.91 22.80 -16.67
CA SER A 144 -11.07 23.99 -16.47
C SER A 144 -9.85 23.96 -17.39
N ALA A 145 -10.05 24.38 -18.65
CA ALA A 145 -8.96 24.63 -19.58
C ALA A 145 -8.11 25.82 -19.13
N GLY A 146 -6.86 25.55 -18.74
CA GLY A 146 -5.82 26.54 -18.51
C GLY A 146 -5.87 27.19 -17.13
N ARG A 147 -5.19 26.57 -16.14
CA ARG A 147 -4.57 27.19 -14.93
C ARG A 147 -4.21 26.19 -13.82
N ARG A 148 -4.60 24.92 -13.92
CA ARG A 148 -4.29 23.93 -12.88
C ARG A 148 -2.83 23.48 -12.95
N VAL A 149 -2.15 23.51 -11.82
CA VAL A 149 -0.83 22.93 -11.65
C VAL A 149 -0.97 21.42 -11.62
N CYS A 150 -0.07 20.71 -12.30
CA CYS A 150 0.18 19.31 -12.01
C CYS A 150 1.59 19.17 -11.44
N ALA A 151 1.70 18.84 -10.15
CA ALA A 151 2.97 18.47 -9.54
C ALA A 151 3.27 17.00 -9.88
N LEU A 152 4.20 16.77 -10.79
CA LEU A 152 4.58 15.46 -11.29
C LEU A 152 5.83 14.96 -10.54
N PHE A 153 5.64 14.06 -9.58
CA PHE A 153 6.72 13.43 -8.82
C PHE A 153 7.16 12.16 -9.51
N VAL A 154 8.47 12.04 -9.74
CA VAL A 154 9.08 10.91 -10.47
C VAL A 154 10.36 10.46 -9.80
N GLU A 155 10.62 9.16 -9.79
CA GLU A 155 11.91 8.60 -9.39
C GLU A 155 12.96 8.86 -10.48
N GLN A 156 14.24 8.95 -10.09
CA GLN A 156 15.32 9.31 -11.01
C GLN A 156 15.53 8.30 -12.15
N ASP A 157 15.19 7.04 -11.94
CA ASP A 157 15.38 5.92 -12.86
C ASP A 157 14.20 5.66 -13.81
N VAL A 158 13.17 6.52 -13.76
CA VAL A 158 12.05 6.48 -14.72
C VAL A 158 12.58 6.65 -16.15
N ASP A 159 12.11 5.79 -17.05
CA ASP A 159 12.43 5.87 -18.47
C ASP A 159 12.07 7.24 -19.07
N ALA A 160 12.99 7.82 -19.84
CA ALA A 160 12.84 9.17 -20.37
C ALA A 160 11.69 9.28 -21.38
N ALA A 161 11.43 8.24 -22.18
CA ALA A 161 10.32 8.26 -23.14
C ALA A 161 8.97 8.15 -22.42
N LEU A 162 8.90 7.36 -21.34
CA LEU A 162 7.73 7.34 -20.47
C LEU A 162 7.48 8.71 -19.83
N LEU A 163 8.52 9.34 -19.27
CA LEU A 163 8.40 10.67 -18.65
C LEU A 163 7.87 11.70 -19.66
N GLU A 164 8.44 11.73 -20.87
CA GLU A 164 7.99 12.63 -21.94
C GLU A 164 6.53 12.34 -22.33
N LEU A 165 6.15 11.07 -22.45
CA LEU A 165 4.78 10.68 -22.75
C LEU A 165 3.80 11.19 -21.68
N VAL A 166 4.09 10.94 -20.39
CA VAL A 166 3.23 11.37 -19.28
C VAL A 166 3.14 12.89 -19.22
N GLN A 167 4.25 13.61 -19.37
CA GLN A 167 4.26 15.07 -19.43
C GLN A 167 3.39 15.60 -20.58
N ARG A 168 3.54 15.04 -21.79
CA ARG A 168 2.73 15.41 -22.95
C ARG A 168 1.25 15.19 -22.69
N GLN A 169 0.88 14.03 -22.18
CA GLN A 169 -0.51 13.67 -21.87
C GLN A 169 -1.14 14.61 -20.84
N LEU A 170 -0.40 14.98 -19.79
CA LEU A 170 -0.86 15.94 -18.79
C LEU A 170 -0.98 17.36 -19.36
N CYS A 171 -0.04 17.79 -20.21
CA CYS A 171 -0.14 19.07 -20.91
C CYS A 171 -1.37 19.11 -21.85
N ASP A 172 -1.62 18.03 -22.60
CA ASP A 172 -2.78 17.89 -23.50
C ASP A 172 -4.12 17.83 -22.74
N ALA A 173 -4.10 17.44 -21.46
CA ALA A 173 -5.23 17.55 -20.54
C ALA A 173 -5.45 18.97 -19.99
N GLY A 174 -4.54 19.91 -20.29
CA GLY A 174 -4.62 21.32 -19.91
C GLY A 174 -3.94 21.68 -18.58
N PHE A 175 -3.06 20.82 -18.05
CA PHE A 175 -2.27 21.11 -16.85
C PHE A 175 -0.99 21.90 -17.16
N ASN A 176 -0.60 22.76 -16.23
CA ASN A 176 0.76 23.31 -16.15
C ASN A 176 1.63 22.33 -15.36
N VAL A 177 2.35 21.47 -16.05
CA VAL A 177 3.13 20.37 -15.45
C VAL A 177 4.45 20.89 -14.88
N GLN A 178 4.68 20.61 -13.60
CA GLN A 178 5.90 20.93 -12.88
C GLN A 178 6.50 19.62 -12.35
N THR A 179 7.61 19.18 -12.93
CA THR A 179 8.25 17.92 -12.55
C THR A 179 9.17 18.09 -11.35
N VAL A 180 9.04 17.17 -10.40
CA VAL A 180 9.91 17.01 -9.23
C VAL A 180 10.55 15.63 -9.33
N THR A 181 11.85 15.59 -9.61
CA THR A 181 12.62 14.35 -9.67
C THR A 181 13.20 14.05 -8.30
N LEU A 182 12.96 12.85 -7.79
CA LEU A 182 13.52 12.35 -6.53
C LEU A 182 14.83 11.64 -6.83
N HIS A 183 15.93 12.25 -6.40
CA HIS A 183 17.29 11.78 -6.68
C HIS A 183 17.82 10.75 -5.67
N GLU A 184 17.13 10.62 -4.54
CA GLU A 184 17.46 9.66 -3.49
C GLU A 184 16.36 8.59 -3.42
N ALA A 185 16.74 7.40 -2.95
CA ALA A 185 15.78 6.32 -2.73
C ALA A 185 14.66 6.81 -1.79
N VAL A 186 13.41 6.70 -2.25
CA VAL A 186 12.26 7.27 -1.55
C VAL A 186 12.05 6.55 -0.23
N GLN A 187 12.17 7.30 0.85
CA GLN A 187 11.87 6.84 2.20
C GLN A 187 10.40 7.14 2.53
N ARG A 188 9.77 6.25 3.29
CA ARG A 188 8.40 6.44 3.80
C ARG A 188 8.46 6.94 5.24
N THR A 189 8.94 8.16 5.50
CA THR A 189 9.02 8.71 6.86
C THR A 189 8.24 10.02 7.00
N PRO A 190 7.92 10.48 8.23
CA PRO A 190 7.34 11.80 8.45
C PRO A 190 8.17 12.94 7.83
N GLU A 191 9.50 12.86 7.89
CA GLU A 191 10.40 13.85 7.31
C GLU A 191 10.28 13.89 5.79
N ALA A 192 10.18 12.72 5.14
CA ALA A 192 9.95 12.64 3.71
C ALA A 192 8.59 13.26 3.31
N VAL A 193 7.55 13.08 4.14
CA VAL A 193 6.24 13.73 3.93
C VAL A 193 6.36 15.26 4.05
N VAL A 194 7.12 15.76 5.03
CA VAL A 194 7.37 17.19 5.18
C VAL A 194 8.13 17.76 3.98
N SER A 195 9.15 17.05 3.48
CA SER A 195 9.84 17.42 2.24
C SER A 195 8.88 17.45 1.04
N PHE A 196 7.96 16.49 0.95
CA PHE A 196 6.92 16.49 -0.08
C PHE A 196 6.02 17.74 0.03
N PHE A 197 5.64 18.15 1.25
CA PHE A 197 4.88 19.39 1.46
C PHE A 197 5.65 20.65 1.07
N HIS A 198 6.96 20.70 1.29
CA HIS A 198 7.79 21.81 0.84
C HIS A 198 7.74 21.96 -0.69
N GLU A 199 7.77 20.85 -1.43
CA GLU A 199 7.62 20.88 -2.89
C GLU A 199 6.22 21.32 -3.33
N LEU A 200 5.16 20.79 -2.72
CA LEU A 200 3.79 21.24 -3.01
C LEU A 200 3.60 22.74 -2.73
N ALA A 201 4.16 23.23 -1.62
CA ALA A 201 4.15 24.65 -1.27
C ALA A 201 4.91 25.50 -2.30
N ARG A 202 6.13 25.09 -2.67
CA ARG A 202 6.97 25.77 -3.68
C ARG A 202 6.26 25.88 -5.02
N LEU A 203 5.53 24.83 -5.40
CA LEU A 203 4.75 24.76 -6.64
C LEU A 203 3.37 25.42 -6.54
N HIS A 204 3.00 25.94 -5.37
CA HIS A 204 1.70 26.59 -5.11
C HIS A 204 0.50 25.67 -5.40
N VAL A 205 0.63 24.38 -5.10
CA VAL A 205 -0.44 23.39 -5.31
C VAL A 205 -1.61 23.68 -4.37
N THR A 206 -2.81 23.75 -4.93
CA THR A 206 -4.09 23.96 -4.24
C THR A 206 -4.95 22.70 -4.28
N ILE A 207 -6.16 22.74 -3.70
CA ILE A 207 -7.10 21.62 -3.73
C ILE A 207 -7.64 21.31 -5.14
N ASP A 208 -7.66 22.31 -6.04
CA ASP A 208 -8.17 22.18 -7.41
C ASP A 208 -7.13 21.60 -8.37
N ASP A 209 -5.89 21.44 -7.91
CA ASP A 209 -4.75 20.96 -8.68
C ASP A 209 -4.59 19.43 -8.62
N LEU A 210 -3.60 18.93 -9.35
CA LEU A 210 -3.31 17.51 -9.45
C LEU A 210 -1.89 17.20 -8.94
N VAL A 211 -1.76 16.16 -8.13
CA VAL A 211 -0.49 15.47 -7.91
C VAL A 211 -0.47 14.21 -8.75
N CYS A 212 0.58 14.03 -9.56
CA CYS A 212 0.81 12.81 -10.32
C CYS A 212 2.10 12.16 -9.81
N ALA A 213 2.05 10.89 -9.45
CA ALA A 213 3.20 10.13 -8.98
C ALA A 213 3.51 8.97 -9.95
N VAL A 214 4.73 8.94 -10.47
CA VAL A 214 5.25 7.87 -11.34
C VAL A 214 6.43 7.20 -10.65
N GLY A 215 6.26 5.97 -10.19
CA GLY A 215 7.29 5.31 -9.40
C GLY A 215 6.86 3.98 -8.79
N HIS A 216 7.75 3.47 -7.94
CA HIS A 216 7.53 2.25 -7.17
C HIS A 216 6.76 2.53 -5.87
N VAL A 217 6.47 1.46 -5.12
CA VAL A 217 5.58 1.45 -3.95
C VAL A 217 5.89 2.54 -2.91
N ASN A 218 7.15 2.90 -2.68
CA ASN A 218 7.52 3.92 -1.70
C ASN A 218 7.08 5.32 -2.13
N LEU A 219 7.32 5.72 -3.38
CA LEU A 219 6.82 7.00 -3.89
C LEU A 219 5.29 7.04 -3.89
N LEU A 220 4.63 6.00 -4.39
CA LEU A 220 3.17 5.97 -4.44
C LEU A 220 2.55 6.07 -3.03
N SER A 221 3.14 5.38 -2.06
CA SER A 221 2.68 5.43 -0.66
C SER A 221 2.96 6.77 0.01
N LEU A 222 4.14 7.36 -0.25
CA LEU A 222 4.50 8.69 0.26
C LEU A 222 3.56 9.77 -0.32
N ALA A 223 3.28 9.71 -1.62
CA ALA A 223 2.35 10.61 -2.28
C ALA A 223 0.93 10.48 -1.71
N ALA A 224 0.45 9.25 -1.45
CA ALA A 224 -0.83 9.03 -0.79
C ALA A 224 -0.87 9.63 0.62
N SER A 225 0.20 9.49 1.41
CA SER A 225 0.32 10.09 2.74
C SER A 225 0.24 11.61 2.70
N ALA A 226 1.01 12.24 1.81
CA ALA A 226 1.02 13.69 1.65
C ALA A 226 -0.33 14.22 1.11
N CYS A 227 -0.87 13.61 0.05
CA CYS A 227 -2.08 14.11 -0.61
C CYS A 227 -3.33 14.00 0.26
N ASN A 228 -3.40 13.01 1.17
CA ASN A 228 -4.47 12.91 2.17
C ASN A 228 -4.58 14.14 3.07
N SER A 229 -3.46 14.82 3.31
CA SER A 229 -3.35 15.94 4.27
C SER A 229 -3.31 17.30 3.56
N TRP A 230 -2.63 17.39 2.42
CA TRP A 230 -2.46 18.64 1.69
C TRP A 230 -3.81 19.22 1.25
N CYS A 231 -4.10 20.45 1.66
CA CYS A 231 -5.38 21.13 1.41
C CYS A 231 -6.62 20.26 1.74
N SER A 232 -6.56 19.42 2.78
CA SER A 232 -7.61 18.46 3.17
C SER A 232 -7.93 17.36 2.15
N GLY A 233 -7.05 17.14 1.17
CA GLY A 233 -7.21 16.09 0.15
C GLY A 233 -7.08 16.62 -1.27
N VAL A 234 -5.86 16.90 -1.72
CA VAL A 234 -5.59 17.17 -3.15
C VAL A 234 -5.73 15.90 -3.99
N SER A 235 -6.14 16.04 -5.26
CA SER A 235 -6.31 14.90 -6.16
C SER A 235 -4.96 14.24 -6.46
N LEU A 236 -4.93 12.91 -6.38
CA LEU A 236 -3.74 12.09 -6.67
C LEU A 236 -4.02 11.12 -7.82
N THR A 237 -3.09 11.06 -8.78
CA THR A 237 -3.01 10.06 -9.85
C THR A 237 -1.71 9.27 -9.68
N CYS A 238 -1.79 7.95 -9.78
CA CYS A 238 -0.64 7.05 -9.65
C CYS A 238 -0.38 6.27 -10.94
N ILE A 239 0.89 6.16 -11.32
CA ILE A 239 1.39 5.35 -12.43
C ILE A 239 2.51 4.45 -11.88
N PRO A 240 2.20 3.20 -11.50
CA PRO A 240 3.20 2.25 -11.00
C PRO A 240 4.15 1.81 -12.12
N LEU A 241 5.43 1.63 -11.76
CA LEU A 241 6.46 1.11 -12.67
C LEU A 241 6.57 -0.42 -12.65
N ASP A 242 5.89 -1.07 -11.71
CA ASP A 242 5.87 -2.53 -11.60
C ASP A 242 4.51 -3.05 -11.10
N SER A 243 4.30 -4.35 -11.24
CA SER A 243 3.03 -5.04 -10.93
C SER A 243 2.73 -5.13 -9.43
N ALA A 244 3.74 -5.19 -8.55
CA ALA A 244 3.54 -5.20 -7.10
C ALA A 244 3.17 -3.80 -6.58
N SER A 245 3.84 -2.76 -7.09
CA SER A 245 3.54 -1.36 -6.82
C SER A 245 2.12 -0.98 -7.23
N ALA A 246 1.60 -1.59 -8.31
CA ALA A 246 0.20 -1.42 -8.70
C ALA A 246 -0.79 -1.89 -7.62
N LEU A 247 -0.48 -2.99 -6.92
CA LEU A 247 -1.32 -3.53 -5.85
C LEU A 247 -1.17 -2.78 -4.53
N GLU A 248 0.07 -2.53 -4.09
CA GLU A 248 0.31 -1.98 -2.76
C GLU A 248 0.37 -0.46 -2.73
N GLY A 249 0.79 0.21 -3.81
CA GLY A 249 1.07 1.65 -3.77
C GLY A 249 -0.17 2.55 -3.67
N VAL A 250 -1.38 2.01 -3.85
CA VAL A 250 -2.57 2.84 -4.11
C VAL A 250 -3.79 2.50 -3.26
N ILE A 251 -4.28 1.26 -3.32
CA ILE A 251 -5.51 0.87 -2.61
C ILE A 251 -5.21 0.61 -1.13
N SER A 252 -4.08 -0.02 -0.84
CA SER A 252 -3.54 -0.25 0.50
C SER A 252 -2.08 0.19 0.59
N PRO A 253 -1.80 1.51 0.50
CA PRO A 253 -0.45 2.08 0.62
C PRO A 253 0.31 1.53 1.83
N ARG A 254 1.62 1.35 1.68
CA ARG A 254 2.48 1.03 2.84
C ARG A 254 2.44 2.19 3.83
N GLY A 255 2.54 1.86 5.12
CA GLY A 255 2.54 2.88 6.19
C GLY A 255 3.75 3.82 6.12
N LEU A 256 3.96 4.68 7.11
CA LEU A 256 5.23 5.36 7.32
C LEU A 256 6.02 4.69 8.43
N ASP A 257 7.33 4.65 8.22
CA ASP A 257 8.35 4.20 9.15
C ASP A 257 8.73 5.36 10.08
N ILE A 258 8.94 5.07 11.36
CA ILE A 258 9.31 6.08 12.37
C ILE A 258 10.22 5.45 13.41
N ASP A 259 11.31 6.13 13.79
CA ASP A 259 12.29 5.65 14.78
C ASP A 259 12.80 4.22 14.50
N GLY A 260 13.06 3.90 13.23
CA GLY A 260 13.51 2.56 12.81
C GLY A 260 12.44 1.47 12.88
N LYS A 261 11.17 1.82 13.11
CA LYS A 261 10.04 0.89 13.16
C LYS A 261 9.23 1.05 11.88
N SER A 262 9.17 -0.02 11.09
CA SER A 262 8.47 0.00 9.81
C SER A 262 6.96 0.13 9.99
N GLU A 263 6.31 0.92 9.15
CA GLU A 263 4.85 0.99 8.96
C GLU A 263 4.01 1.12 10.24
N LEU A 264 4.39 2.02 11.14
CA LEU A 264 3.60 2.32 12.35
C LEU A 264 2.57 3.42 12.14
N ILE A 265 2.82 4.33 11.19
CA ILE A 265 1.86 5.38 10.84
C ILE A 265 1.08 4.88 9.62
N ASP A 266 -0.17 4.48 9.85
CA ASP A 266 -1.03 3.94 8.78
C ASP A 266 -1.37 5.00 7.72
N VAL A 267 -1.40 4.59 6.45
CA VAL A 267 -1.70 5.46 5.30
C VAL A 267 -2.90 4.89 4.55
N ARG A 268 -3.90 5.73 4.30
CA ARG A 268 -5.11 5.30 3.57
C ARG A 268 -4.99 5.60 2.09
N GLY A 269 -5.46 4.68 1.24
CA GLY A 269 -5.59 4.93 -0.19
C GLY A 269 -6.48 6.14 -0.48
N CYS A 270 -5.99 7.06 -1.31
CA CYS A 270 -6.70 8.30 -1.66
C CYS A 270 -6.64 8.66 -3.16
N ALA A 271 -5.90 7.89 -3.97
CA ALA A 271 -5.77 8.19 -5.39
C ALA A 271 -7.12 8.12 -6.11
N LYS A 272 -7.35 9.08 -7.00
CA LYS A 272 -8.54 9.13 -7.87
C LYS A 272 -8.35 8.30 -9.12
N HIS A 273 -7.10 8.15 -9.57
CA HIS A 273 -6.75 7.40 -10.76
C HIS A 273 -5.54 6.53 -10.53
N LEU A 274 -5.59 5.31 -11.07
CA LEU A 274 -4.49 4.38 -11.15
C LEU A 274 -4.38 3.89 -12.59
N PHE A 275 -3.26 4.17 -13.24
CA PHE A 275 -2.99 3.78 -14.63
C PHE A 275 -1.91 2.71 -14.64
N VAL A 276 -2.31 1.45 -14.84
CA VAL A 276 -1.42 0.30 -14.92
C VAL A 276 -1.20 -0.04 -16.39
N ASP A 277 -0.05 0.32 -16.92
CA ASP A 277 0.31 0.05 -18.31
C ASP A 277 1.25 -1.14 -18.42
N LEU A 278 0.76 -2.22 -19.04
CA LEU A 278 1.50 -3.47 -19.23
C LEU A 278 2.57 -3.37 -20.33
N SER A 279 2.61 -2.26 -21.09
CA SER A 279 3.74 -1.96 -21.98
C SER A 279 4.94 -1.36 -21.24
N ILE A 280 4.73 -0.85 -20.02
CA ILE A 280 5.76 -0.25 -19.14
C ILE A 280 6.24 -1.28 -18.12
N ILE A 281 5.30 -1.99 -17.50
CA ILE A 281 5.58 -2.91 -16.41
C ILE A 281 6.25 -4.18 -16.94
N ASN A 282 7.37 -4.57 -16.34
CA ASN A 282 7.98 -5.86 -16.62
C ASN A 282 7.13 -7.00 -16.03
N CYS A 283 6.48 -7.76 -16.90
CA CYS A 283 5.62 -8.89 -16.55
C CYS A 283 6.36 -10.25 -16.58
N ASP A 284 7.69 -10.27 -16.73
CA ASP A 284 8.49 -11.49 -16.66
C ASP A 284 8.21 -12.21 -15.32
N PRO A 285 7.78 -13.50 -15.35
CA PRO A 285 7.42 -14.22 -14.14
C PRO A 285 8.59 -14.44 -13.17
N GLN A 286 9.83 -14.25 -13.62
CA GLN A 286 11.04 -14.44 -12.82
C GLN A 286 11.50 -13.18 -12.10
N VAL A 287 11.05 -11.99 -12.50
CA VAL A 287 11.38 -10.77 -11.76
C VAL A 287 10.64 -10.70 -10.43
N GLU A 288 11.28 -10.07 -9.45
CA GLU A 288 10.77 -10.06 -8.08
C GLU A 288 9.42 -9.36 -7.95
N SER A 289 9.18 -8.27 -8.69
CA SER A 289 7.90 -7.56 -8.68
C SER A 289 6.74 -8.46 -9.16
N SER A 290 6.94 -9.26 -10.20
CA SER A 290 5.94 -10.24 -10.67
C SER A 290 5.69 -11.34 -9.64
N ARG A 291 6.75 -11.89 -9.02
CA ARG A 291 6.62 -12.87 -7.93
C ARG A 291 5.89 -12.28 -6.73
N LEU A 292 6.24 -11.05 -6.35
CA LEU A 292 5.60 -10.33 -5.26
C LEU A 292 4.13 -10.08 -5.58
N MET A 293 3.78 -9.63 -6.79
CA MET A 293 2.39 -9.49 -7.23
C MET A 293 1.59 -10.78 -7.02
N ARG A 294 2.13 -11.95 -7.40
CA ARG A 294 1.48 -13.26 -7.16
C ARG A 294 1.33 -13.59 -5.67
N ALA A 295 2.37 -13.34 -4.87
CA ALA A 295 2.32 -13.56 -3.42
C ALA A 295 1.28 -12.65 -2.73
N LEU A 296 1.18 -11.39 -3.17
CA LEU A 296 0.19 -10.43 -2.69
C LEU A 296 -1.22 -10.81 -3.13
N ALA A 297 -1.41 -11.30 -4.36
CA ALA A 297 -2.68 -11.84 -4.82
C ALA A 297 -3.14 -13.02 -3.95
N ALA A 298 -2.23 -13.95 -3.62
CA ALA A 298 -2.53 -15.08 -2.70
C ALA A 298 -2.93 -14.59 -1.30
N ARG A 299 -2.21 -13.61 -0.74
CA ARG A 299 -2.55 -12.97 0.54
C ARG A 299 -3.96 -12.36 0.49
N ILE A 300 -4.24 -11.54 -0.49
CA ILE A 300 -5.54 -10.85 -0.56
C ILE A 300 -6.68 -11.85 -0.81
N ALA A 301 -6.47 -12.83 -1.69
CA ALA A 301 -7.45 -13.87 -1.97
C ALA A 301 -7.77 -14.72 -0.73
N MET A 302 -6.76 -15.02 0.11
CA MET A 302 -6.96 -15.71 1.39
C MET A 302 -7.77 -14.86 2.41
N ALA A 303 -7.68 -13.53 2.33
CA ALA A 303 -8.32 -12.62 3.28
C ALA A 303 -9.74 -12.18 2.91
N ASP A 304 -10.11 -12.21 1.62
CA ASP A 304 -11.33 -11.57 1.11
C ASP A 304 -12.55 -12.50 0.98
N ALA A 305 -12.52 -13.46 0.04
CA ALA A 305 -13.64 -14.36 -0.22
C ALA A 305 -13.20 -15.66 -0.91
N GLU A 306 -13.91 -16.76 -0.64
CA GLU A 306 -13.67 -18.07 -1.28
C GLU A 306 -13.67 -17.98 -2.81
N LYS A 307 -14.61 -17.22 -3.38
CA LYS A 307 -14.67 -16.98 -4.83
C LYS A 307 -13.40 -16.35 -5.39
N SER A 308 -12.80 -15.40 -4.66
CA SER A 308 -11.55 -14.76 -5.09
C SER A 308 -10.37 -15.73 -4.96
N TYR A 309 -10.39 -16.62 -3.97
CA TYR A 309 -9.42 -17.71 -3.85
C TYR A 309 -9.53 -18.71 -5.01
N SER A 310 -10.73 -19.18 -5.34
CA SER A 310 -10.96 -20.07 -6.49
C SER A 310 -10.57 -19.41 -7.81
N ALA A 311 -10.89 -18.13 -7.99
CA ALA A 311 -10.53 -17.38 -9.19
C ALA A 311 -9.00 -17.25 -9.38
N LEU A 312 -8.24 -17.11 -8.29
CA LEU A 312 -6.78 -17.12 -8.32
C LEU A 312 -6.24 -18.52 -8.59
N TRP A 313 -6.83 -19.55 -7.98
CA TRP A 313 -6.47 -20.95 -8.21
C TRP A 313 -6.54 -21.33 -9.69
N ASP A 314 -7.65 -20.97 -10.35
CA ASP A 314 -7.88 -21.29 -11.76
C ASP A 314 -6.86 -20.60 -12.67
N ARG A 315 -6.39 -19.40 -12.31
CA ARG A 315 -5.42 -18.59 -13.08
C ARG A 315 -3.96 -18.86 -12.71
N ALA A 316 -3.67 -19.65 -11.67
CA ALA A 316 -2.35 -19.71 -11.06
C ALA A 316 -1.24 -20.09 -12.05
N GLN A 317 -1.50 -21.04 -12.96
CA GLN A 317 -0.51 -21.48 -13.95
C GLN A 317 -0.23 -20.42 -15.02
N GLU A 318 -1.27 -19.73 -15.49
CA GLU A 318 -1.14 -18.64 -16.46
C GLU A 318 -0.32 -17.49 -15.85
N LEU A 319 -0.60 -17.13 -14.60
CA LEU A 319 0.18 -16.15 -13.82
C LEU A 319 1.62 -16.59 -13.61
N ALA A 320 1.86 -17.88 -13.31
CA ALA A 320 3.20 -18.44 -13.15
C ALA A 320 4.01 -18.38 -14.47
N SER A 321 3.33 -18.54 -15.60
CA SER A 321 3.94 -18.46 -16.94
C SER A 321 4.16 -17.02 -17.45
N GLY A 322 3.62 -16.01 -16.77
CA GLY A 322 3.73 -14.60 -17.18
C GLY A 322 2.71 -14.18 -18.24
N ASP A 323 1.59 -14.89 -18.36
CA ASP A 323 0.53 -14.51 -19.31
C ASP A 323 -0.04 -13.13 -18.96
N THR A 324 0.08 -12.20 -19.91
CA THR A 324 -0.23 -10.78 -19.67
C THR A 324 -1.73 -10.54 -19.48
N HIS A 325 -2.61 -11.36 -20.07
CA HIS A 325 -4.05 -11.26 -19.86
C HIS A 325 -4.44 -11.73 -18.46
N ALA A 326 -3.89 -12.86 -18.01
CA ALA A 326 -4.07 -13.38 -16.66
C ALA A 326 -3.56 -12.38 -15.62
N ILE A 327 -2.40 -11.76 -15.86
CA ILE A 327 -1.86 -10.69 -15.00
C ILE A 327 -2.83 -9.51 -14.93
N ALA A 328 -3.34 -9.02 -16.06
CA ALA A 328 -4.27 -7.90 -16.11
C ALA A 328 -5.56 -8.18 -15.30
N ASP A 329 -6.17 -9.34 -15.54
CA ASP A 329 -7.36 -9.80 -14.84
C ASP A 329 -7.11 -9.95 -13.34
N GLN A 330 -5.99 -10.54 -12.96
CA GLN A 330 -5.65 -10.77 -11.56
C GLN A 330 -5.34 -9.47 -10.83
N LEU A 331 -4.68 -8.50 -11.47
CA LEU A 331 -4.48 -7.17 -10.89
C LEU A 331 -5.82 -6.51 -10.56
N VAL A 332 -6.78 -6.54 -11.52
CA VAL A 332 -8.11 -5.96 -11.30
C VAL A 332 -8.89 -6.68 -10.20
N GLU A 333 -8.87 -8.02 -10.17
CA GLU A 333 -9.54 -8.79 -9.10
C GLU A 333 -8.91 -8.49 -7.73
N THR A 334 -7.58 -8.49 -7.64
CA THR A 334 -6.85 -8.25 -6.39
C THR A 334 -7.08 -6.83 -5.86
N LEU A 335 -7.08 -5.82 -6.74
CA LEU A 335 -7.42 -4.44 -6.38
C LEU A 335 -8.86 -4.33 -5.88
N ARG A 336 -9.80 -5.07 -6.50
CA ARG A 336 -11.21 -5.09 -6.11
C ARG A 336 -11.39 -5.70 -4.72
N SER A 337 -10.77 -6.85 -4.47
CA SER A 337 -10.73 -7.48 -3.14
C SER A 337 -10.10 -6.56 -2.09
N SER A 338 -8.97 -5.94 -2.41
CA SER A 338 -8.29 -5.00 -1.52
C SER A 338 -9.18 -3.81 -1.16
N GLY A 339 -9.89 -3.24 -2.14
CA GLY A 339 -10.84 -2.14 -1.92
C GLY A 339 -12.02 -2.54 -1.02
N ARG A 340 -12.59 -3.73 -1.22
CA ARG A 340 -13.66 -4.27 -0.34
C ARG A 340 -13.18 -4.40 1.10
N LEU A 341 -12.01 -4.99 1.30
CA LEU A 341 -11.41 -5.14 2.62
C LEU A 341 -11.11 -3.76 3.25
N ALA A 342 -10.52 -2.82 2.51
CA ALA A 342 -10.16 -1.48 2.99
C ALA A 342 -11.37 -0.65 3.42
N THR A 343 -12.50 -0.81 2.73
CA THR A 343 -13.75 -0.07 2.99
C THR A 343 -14.70 -0.77 3.97
N SER A 344 -14.35 -1.97 4.43
CA SER A 344 -15.16 -2.71 5.40
C SER A 344 -15.39 -1.90 6.68
N THR A 345 -16.60 -1.94 7.22
CA THR A 345 -16.91 -1.34 8.54
C THR A 345 -16.24 -2.09 9.69
N SER A 346 -15.97 -3.39 9.50
CA SER A 346 -15.27 -4.23 10.47
C SER A 346 -13.78 -3.89 10.51
N ILE A 347 -13.30 -3.43 11.67
CA ILE A 347 -11.88 -3.21 11.92
C ILE A 347 -11.08 -4.51 11.66
N GLY A 348 -11.62 -5.66 12.05
CA GLY A 348 -10.95 -6.95 11.86
C GLY A 348 -10.77 -7.32 10.39
N LEU A 349 -11.75 -6.99 9.53
CA LEU A 349 -11.62 -7.22 8.08
C LEU A 349 -10.64 -6.23 7.44
N ARG A 350 -10.64 -4.96 7.86
CA ARG A 350 -9.61 -4.01 7.40
C ARG A 350 -8.21 -4.47 7.78
N GLN A 351 -8.04 -4.97 9.00
CA GLN A 351 -6.76 -5.51 9.48
C GLN A 351 -6.34 -6.80 8.77
N ALA A 352 -7.26 -7.53 8.14
CA ALA A 352 -6.95 -8.71 7.34
C ALA A 352 -6.17 -8.38 6.06
N LEU A 353 -6.21 -7.13 5.58
CA LEU A 353 -5.34 -6.67 4.47
C LEU A 353 -3.86 -6.93 4.77
N GLY A 354 -3.44 -6.64 6.00
CA GLY A 354 -2.05 -6.79 6.45
C GLY A 354 -1.73 -8.17 7.03
N PHE A 355 -2.58 -9.18 6.85
CA PHE A 355 -2.29 -10.50 7.40
C PHE A 355 -1.00 -11.09 6.82
N GLY A 356 -0.24 -11.80 7.65
CA GLY A 356 1.12 -12.24 7.34
C GLY A 356 2.19 -11.16 7.54
N GLY A 357 1.86 -9.87 7.54
CA GLY A 357 2.83 -8.78 7.62
C GLY A 357 3.69 -8.76 8.90
N THR A 358 3.17 -9.21 10.04
CA THR A 358 3.97 -9.37 11.27
C THR A 358 5.06 -10.44 11.11
N PHE A 359 4.75 -11.53 10.40
CA PHE A 359 5.74 -12.57 10.13
C PHE A 359 6.79 -12.09 9.13
N VAL A 360 6.37 -11.37 8.07
CA VAL A 360 7.28 -10.74 7.11
C VAL A 360 8.27 -9.80 7.81
N ARG A 361 7.79 -8.85 8.61
CA ARG A 361 8.67 -7.91 9.33
C ARG A 361 9.57 -8.58 10.35
N ALA A 362 9.07 -9.63 11.04
CA ALA A 362 9.90 -10.42 11.94
C ALA A 362 11.05 -11.13 11.19
N LEU A 363 10.78 -11.69 10.01
CA LEU A 363 11.82 -12.29 9.17
C LEU A 363 12.80 -11.26 8.62
N GLN A 364 12.32 -10.11 8.15
CA GLN A 364 13.19 -9.02 7.68
C GLN A 364 14.16 -8.53 8.76
N ALA A 365 13.76 -8.55 10.04
CA ALA A 365 14.63 -8.20 11.15
C ALA A 365 15.72 -9.25 11.45
N LEU A 366 15.57 -10.48 10.96
CA LEU A 366 16.43 -11.63 11.28
C LEU A 366 17.25 -12.13 10.09
N LEU A 367 16.84 -11.78 8.87
CA LEU A 367 17.44 -12.23 7.62
C LEU A 367 18.14 -11.06 6.91
N PRO A 368 19.06 -11.35 5.97
CA PRO A 368 19.67 -10.30 5.16
C PRO A 368 18.65 -9.62 4.23
N ASP A 369 18.95 -8.37 3.85
CA ASP A 369 18.08 -7.54 3.01
C ASP A 369 17.91 -8.06 1.56
N ASP A 370 18.68 -9.04 1.14
CA ASP A 370 18.63 -9.63 -0.22
C ASP A 370 17.60 -10.76 -0.35
N VAL A 371 16.95 -11.17 0.74
CA VAL A 371 15.86 -12.15 0.69
C VAL A 371 14.64 -11.54 0.00
N PRO A 372 14.14 -12.13 -1.10
CA PRO A 372 13.03 -11.55 -1.84
C PRO A 372 11.75 -11.44 -1.02
N GLU A 373 11.09 -10.29 -1.06
CA GLU A 373 9.87 -10.01 -0.29
C GLU A 373 8.73 -10.96 -0.66
N SER A 374 8.63 -11.36 -1.93
CA SER A 374 7.70 -12.37 -2.43
C SER A 374 7.81 -13.69 -1.67
N THR A 375 9.05 -14.08 -1.33
CA THR A 375 9.35 -15.31 -0.58
C THR A 375 8.94 -15.14 0.88
N LEU A 376 9.21 -13.99 1.49
CA LEU A 376 8.80 -13.70 2.87
C LEU A 376 7.28 -13.71 3.02
N VAL A 377 6.54 -13.12 2.07
CA VAL A 377 5.08 -13.14 2.04
C VAL A 377 4.58 -14.58 1.90
N ALA A 378 5.13 -15.36 0.97
CA ALA A 378 4.74 -16.77 0.81
C ALA A 378 4.98 -17.60 2.09
N GLU A 379 6.11 -17.39 2.77
CA GLU A 379 6.39 -18.05 4.06
C GLU A 379 5.43 -17.63 5.17
N ALA A 380 5.04 -16.35 5.21
CA ALA A 380 4.01 -15.89 6.14
C ALA A 380 2.67 -16.60 5.92
N LEU A 381 2.29 -16.85 4.66
CA LEU A 381 1.08 -17.61 4.33
C LEU A 381 1.21 -19.07 4.81
N ARG A 382 2.33 -19.74 4.52
CA ARG A 382 2.60 -21.13 4.96
C ARG A 382 2.59 -21.29 6.48
N PHE A 383 3.18 -20.33 7.19
CA PHE A 383 3.23 -20.34 8.65
C PHE A 383 1.84 -20.11 9.25
N THR A 384 1.11 -19.09 8.79
CA THR A 384 -0.18 -18.72 9.36
C THR A 384 -1.27 -19.77 9.10
N THR A 385 -1.26 -20.46 7.96
CA THR A 385 -2.20 -21.58 7.70
C THR A 385 -1.94 -22.75 8.63
N ARG A 386 -0.68 -23.16 8.81
CA ARG A 386 -0.29 -24.23 9.75
C ARG A 386 -0.61 -23.86 11.19
N LEU A 387 -0.31 -22.63 11.61
CA LEU A 387 -0.64 -22.15 12.96
C LEU A 387 -2.17 -22.14 13.19
N SER A 388 -2.96 -21.76 12.18
CA SER A 388 -4.41 -21.82 12.26
C SER A 388 -4.95 -23.25 12.34
N CYS A 389 -4.34 -24.18 11.58
CA CYS A 389 -4.68 -25.60 11.64
C CYS A 389 -4.35 -26.20 13.00
N GLY A 390 -3.17 -25.93 13.58
CA GLY A 390 -2.81 -26.40 14.92
C GLY A 390 -3.71 -25.83 16.01
N LYS A 391 -4.25 -24.63 15.80
CA LYS A 391 -5.29 -24.04 16.65
C LYS A 391 -6.68 -24.67 16.49
N GLY A 392 -6.87 -25.53 15.49
CA GLY A 392 -8.17 -26.12 15.14
C GLY A 392 -9.13 -25.15 14.43
N GLU A 393 -8.61 -24.08 13.84
CA GLU A 393 -9.38 -23.02 13.19
C GLU A 393 -9.39 -23.12 11.66
N LEU A 394 -8.55 -23.99 11.09
CA LEU A 394 -8.44 -24.29 9.67
C LEU A 394 -8.28 -25.81 9.49
N SER A 395 -8.79 -26.38 8.39
CA SER A 395 -8.62 -27.81 8.10
C SER A 395 -7.23 -28.13 7.56
N VAL A 396 -6.79 -29.38 7.69
CA VAL A 396 -5.53 -29.86 7.05
C VAL A 396 -5.65 -29.79 5.53
N GLU A 397 -6.85 -30.05 4.98
CA GLU A 397 -7.11 -29.96 3.54
C GLU A 397 -6.86 -28.53 3.04
N ASP A 398 -7.34 -27.50 3.75
CA ASP A 398 -7.11 -26.11 3.40
C ASP A 398 -5.62 -25.72 3.49
N VAL A 399 -4.85 -26.30 4.43
CA VAL A 399 -3.39 -26.10 4.49
C VAL A 399 -2.73 -26.64 3.22
N LEU A 400 -3.09 -27.86 2.81
CA LEU A 400 -2.56 -28.48 1.59
C LEU A 400 -2.96 -27.70 0.34
N MET A 401 -4.21 -27.24 0.26
CA MET A 401 -4.67 -26.36 -0.82
C MET A 401 -3.92 -25.02 -0.83
N SER A 402 -3.58 -24.47 0.34
CA SER A 402 -2.77 -23.26 0.40
C SER A 402 -1.33 -23.50 -0.07
N ASP A 403 -0.71 -24.61 0.29
CA ASP A 403 0.64 -24.94 -0.16
C ASP A 403 0.65 -25.18 -1.68
N GLU A 404 -0.31 -25.96 -2.20
CA GLU A 404 -0.43 -26.24 -3.63
C GLU A 404 -0.67 -24.94 -4.43
N LEU A 405 -1.47 -24.00 -3.92
CA LEU A 405 -1.65 -22.71 -4.60
C LEU A 405 -0.32 -21.95 -4.73
N LEU A 406 0.48 -21.90 -3.65
CA LEU A 406 1.76 -21.20 -3.67
C LEU A 406 2.76 -21.88 -4.62
N GLU A 407 2.73 -23.21 -4.72
CA GLU A 407 3.52 -23.97 -5.70
C GLU A 407 3.06 -23.67 -7.14
N ARG A 408 1.75 -23.66 -7.40
CA ARG A 408 1.18 -23.33 -8.72
C ARG A 408 1.49 -21.90 -9.16
N LEU A 409 1.68 -20.99 -8.21
CA LEU A 409 2.10 -19.60 -8.45
C LEU A 409 3.62 -19.43 -8.59
N ASP A 410 4.39 -20.53 -8.59
CA ASP A 410 5.86 -20.52 -8.65
C ASP A 410 6.49 -19.64 -7.55
N LEU A 411 5.98 -19.79 -6.31
CA LEU A 411 6.50 -19.11 -5.12
C LEU A 411 7.37 -20.06 -4.30
N PRO A 412 8.70 -19.90 -4.33
CA PRO A 412 9.61 -20.84 -3.69
C PRO A 412 9.44 -20.86 -2.17
N GLN A 413 9.95 -21.93 -1.56
CA GLN A 413 10.14 -21.98 -0.12
C GLN A 413 11.48 -21.31 0.23
N LEU A 414 11.51 -20.63 1.37
CA LEU A 414 12.75 -20.06 1.89
C LEU A 414 13.66 -21.16 2.43
N THR A 415 14.94 -21.12 2.09
CA THR A 415 15.98 -21.90 2.77
C THR A 415 16.79 -20.97 3.66
N CYS A 416 16.67 -21.13 4.97
CA CYS A 416 17.34 -20.26 5.93
C CYS A 416 17.52 -20.95 7.29
N HIS A 417 18.51 -20.47 8.04
CA HIS A 417 18.67 -20.82 9.45
C HIS A 417 18.19 -19.64 10.31
N VAL A 418 17.14 -19.85 11.11
CA VAL A 418 16.61 -18.86 12.06
C VAL A 418 16.43 -19.54 13.41
N ASP A 419 17.01 -18.94 14.45
CA ASP A 419 16.83 -19.40 15.83
C ASP A 419 15.36 -19.21 16.26
N PRO A 420 14.67 -20.27 16.76
CA PRO A 420 13.26 -20.19 17.14
C PRO A 420 12.98 -19.13 18.22
N ASP A 421 13.85 -18.98 19.22
CA ASP A 421 13.64 -18.03 20.31
C ASP A 421 13.79 -16.57 19.81
N LEU A 422 14.68 -16.32 18.86
CA LEU A 422 14.79 -15.03 18.18
C LEU A 422 13.55 -14.75 17.33
N MET A 423 13.01 -15.74 16.61
CA MET A 423 11.80 -15.57 15.81
C MET A 423 10.57 -15.26 16.66
N ILE A 424 10.38 -15.97 17.78
CA ILE A 424 9.28 -15.68 18.72
C ILE A 424 9.42 -14.26 19.28
N ARG A 425 10.65 -13.85 19.65
CA ARG A 425 10.92 -12.50 20.15
C ARG A 425 10.58 -11.44 19.09
N ALA A 426 11.07 -11.60 17.86
CA ALA A 426 10.80 -10.67 16.77
C ALA A 426 9.29 -10.55 16.45
N LEU A 427 8.55 -11.67 16.43
CA LEU A 427 7.10 -11.67 16.25
C LEU A 427 6.38 -10.90 17.37
N LYS A 428 6.77 -11.12 18.62
CA LYS A 428 6.18 -10.43 19.78
C LYS A 428 6.52 -8.95 19.76
N GLU A 429 7.78 -8.60 19.51
CA GLU A 429 8.23 -7.21 19.42
C GLU A 429 7.47 -6.44 18.35
N ASP A 430 7.39 -6.94 17.10
CA ASP A 430 6.61 -6.28 16.04
C ASP A 430 5.14 -6.11 16.42
N ARG A 431 4.53 -7.13 17.03
CA ARG A 431 3.11 -7.10 17.37
C ARG A 431 2.81 -6.14 18.51
N PHE A 432 3.67 -6.11 19.54
CA PHE A 432 3.46 -5.25 20.71
C PHE A 432 3.71 -3.76 20.42
N LEU A 433 4.38 -3.42 19.32
CA LEU A 433 4.40 -2.03 18.82
C LEU A 433 3.01 -1.54 18.37
N ARG A 434 2.09 -2.45 18.01
CA ARG A 434 0.79 -2.13 17.38
C ARG A 434 -0.41 -2.44 18.27
N SER A 435 -0.25 -3.35 19.23
CA SER A 435 -1.34 -3.78 20.09
C SER A 435 -0.81 -4.29 21.43
N SER A 436 -1.47 -3.93 22.52
CA SER A 436 -1.17 -4.50 23.85
C SER A 436 -1.54 -5.98 23.99
N ARG A 437 -2.21 -6.56 22.98
CA ARG A 437 -2.57 -7.97 22.91
C ARG A 437 -1.83 -8.63 21.75
N PHE A 438 -1.30 -9.82 22.00
CA PHE A 438 -0.74 -10.65 20.94
C PHE A 438 -1.87 -11.27 20.11
N LEU A 439 -2.15 -10.65 18.96
CA LEU A 439 -3.20 -11.05 18.02
C LEU A 439 -2.58 -11.21 16.64
N LEU A 440 -2.75 -12.36 16.02
CA LEU A 440 -2.32 -12.61 14.64
C LEU A 440 -3.53 -12.82 13.74
N GLY A 441 -3.43 -12.37 12.48
CA GLY A 441 -4.41 -12.70 11.46
C GLY A 441 -4.24 -14.14 11.04
N LEU A 442 -5.23 -14.99 11.34
CA LEU A 442 -5.26 -16.39 10.98
C LEU A 442 -6.44 -16.71 10.05
N PRO A 443 -6.22 -17.51 8.98
CA PRO A 443 -7.30 -17.98 8.11
C PRO A 443 -8.25 -18.93 8.86
N ARG A 444 -9.55 -18.74 8.70
CA ARG A 444 -10.62 -19.61 9.25
C ARG A 444 -11.21 -20.57 8.23
N SER A 445 -11.00 -20.23 6.97
CA SER A 445 -11.31 -20.97 5.75
C SER A 445 -10.56 -20.25 4.63
N LEU A 446 -10.50 -20.86 3.45
CA LEU A 446 -10.01 -20.18 2.25
C LEU A 446 -10.89 -18.95 1.99
N GLY A 447 -10.27 -17.77 1.87
CA GLY A 447 -10.99 -16.52 1.66
C GLY A 447 -11.58 -15.88 2.91
N ARG A 448 -11.15 -16.26 4.12
CA ARG A 448 -11.57 -15.58 5.36
C ARG A 448 -10.47 -15.60 6.41
N VAL A 449 -9.94 -14.42 6.73
CA VAL A 449 -8.97 -14.23 7.83
C VAL A 449 -9.62 -13.50 9.02
N ARG A 450 -9.24 -13.87 10.24
CA ARG A 450 -9.64 -13.18 11.48
C ARG A 450 -8.46 -13.01 12.42
N LEU A 451 -8.49 -11.95 13.22
CA LEU A 451 -7.56 -11.82 14.33
C LEU A 451 -7.88 -12.84 15.43
N SER A 452 -6.86 -13.60 15.83
CA SER A 452 -6.92 -14.64 16.84
C SER A 452 -5.84 -14.40 17.91
N THR A 453 -6.17 -14.66 19.18
CA THR A 453 -5.17 -14.78 20.25
C THR A 453 -4.46 -16.12 20.15
N ILE A 454 -3.15 -16.13 20.36
CA ILE A 454 -2.32 -17.34 20.31
C ILE A 454 -1.66 -17.50 21.68
N ASP A 455 -1.73 -18.69 22.26
CA ASP A 455 -0.97 -19.01 23.46
C ASP A 455 0.51 -19.26 23.13
N ASP A 456 1.36 -19.09 24.13
CA ASP A 456 2.81 -19.14 23.94
C ASP A 456 3.31 -20.54 23.58
N GLU A 457 2.64 -21.59 24.03
CA GLU A 457 3.00 -22.98 23.75
C GLU A 457 2.77 -23.33 22.28
N LEU A 458 1.57 -23.03 21.76
CA LEU A 458 1.23 -23.23 20.36
C LEU A 458 2.10 -22.39 19.44
N LEU A 459 2.36 -21.13 19.80
CA LEU A 459 3.28 -20.28 19.03
C LEU A 459 4.68 -20.90 18.98
N ALA A 460 5.21 -21.34 20.12
CA ALA A 460 6.54 -21.93 20.20
C ALA A 460 6.64 -23.22 19.39
N GLU A 461 5.65 -24.10 19.49
CA GLU A 461 5.58 -25.34 18.72
C GLU A 461 5.67 -25.07 17.20
N HIS A 462 4.83 -24.17 16.70
CA HIS A 462 4.77 -23.88 15.27
C HIS A 462 5.98 -23.09 14.76
N VAL A 463 6.56 -22.19 15.56
CA VAL A 463 7.81 -21.51 15.19
C VAL A 463 8.97 -22.51 15.14
N CYS A 464 9.10 -23.40 16.13
CA CYS A 464 10.12 -24.45 16.12
C CYS A 464 9.99 -25.35 14.88
N ALA A 465 8.76 -25.78 14.57
CA ALA A 465 8.47 -26.60 13.41
C ALA A 465 8.82 -25.90 12.09
N TRP A 466 8.47 -24.61 11.97
CA TRP A 466 8.81 -23.81 10.78
C TRP A 466 10.34 -23.67 10.64
N CYS A 467 11.06 -23.23 11.68
CA CYS A 467 12.52 -23.09 11.64
C CYS A 467 13.21 -24.41 11.24
N ALA A 468 12.80 -25.53 11.86
CA ALA A 468 13.36 -26.85 11.54
C ALA A 468 13.09 -27.30 10.09
N SER A 469 11.99 -26.85 9.48
CA SER A 469 11.65 -27.16 8.09
C SER A 469 12.42 -26.33 7.06
N ARG A 470 13.04 -25.21 7.47
CA ARG A 470 13.77 -24.28 6.59
C ARG A 470 15.29 -24.46 6.64
N ASP A 471 15.77 -25.12 7.70
CA ASP A 471 17.19 -25.41 7.95
C ASP A 471 17.74 -26.57 7.09
N GLN A 472 16.89 -27.20 6.27
CA GLN A 472 17.26 -28.37 5.47
C GLN A 472 17.86 -27.93 4.12
N LYS A 473 19.14 -28.28 3.91
CA LYS A 473 19.84 -28.25 2.63
C LYS A 473 19.63 -29.53 1.84
#